data_AF-A0A7C3TFK1-F1
#
_entry.id   AF-A0A7C3TFK1-F1
#
_cell.length_a   1.000
_cell.length_b   1.000
_cell.length_c   1.000
_cell.angle_alpha   90.00
_cell.angle_beta   90.00
_cell.angle_gamma   90.00
#
_symmetry.space_group_name_H-M   'P 1'
#
loop_
_entity.id
_entity.type
_entity.pdbx_description
1 polymer ?
#
loop_
_entity_poly.entity_id
_entity_poly.type
_entity_poly.pdbx_seq_one_letter_code
_entity_poly.pdbx_strand_id
1 'polypeptide(L)'
;MPQRSELENNLTSISAFLKAVNPYLNLIKDRGLRKRVKETLIASATKYPVAGGDPVKYYESPAAKFHHHNYPGGLLQHTLSTTRIALELSRVIRSVYRIKVKTDIVLCGVLLHDAFKPSTYVKREDGSYADSRLGFMLDHQYLIASEMLSRGFTLEQIHAVASAHGDYGIVKPRTVEALIVFLADFSDSRFNGELLKAAYAIAKEVTGRQPPTLDALQAFRIIDSMKKGGAEAVRDLLGR
;
A
#
# COMPACT_ATOMS: atom_id res chain seq x y z
N MET A 1 -0.16 -7.14 26.83
CA MET A 1 0.07 -8.19 25.81
C MET A 1 -1.24 -8.34 25.05
N PRO A 2 -1.22 -8.42 23.70
CA PRO A 2 -2.45 -8.61 22.92
C PRO A 2 -3.18 -9.88 23.36
N GLN A 3 -4.51 -9.87 23.31
CA GLN A 3 -5.29 -11.06 23.66
C GLN A 3 -5.09 -12.16 22.62
N ARG A 4 -5.16 -13.44 23.04
CA ARG A 4 -4.92 -14.61 22.15
C ARG A 4 -5.83 -14.61 20.90
N SER A 5 -7.06 -14.12 21.05
CA SER A 5 -8.04 -13.93 19.97
C SER A 5 -7.63 -12.86 18.95
N GLU A 6 -6.99 -11.77 19.36
CA GLU A 6 -6.48 -10.73 18.45
C GLU A 6 -5.33 -11.25 17.58
N LEU A 7 -4.48 -12.10 18.16
CA LEU A 7 -3.36 -12.71 17.44
C LEU A 7 -3.84 -13.68 16.35
N GLU A 8 -4.84 -14.52 16.65
CA GLU A 8 -5.43 -15.48 15.70
C GLU A 8 -6.17 -14.78 14.54
N ASN A 9 -6.86 -13.68 14.83
CA ASN A 9 -7.52 -12.86 13.81
C ASN A 9 -6.51 -12.16 12.89
N ASN A 10 -5.40 -11.63 13.44
CA ASN A 10 -4.33 -11.03 12.64
C ASN A 10 -3.62 -12.07 11.76
N LEU A 11 -3.42 -13.30 12.25
CA LEU A 11 -2.86 -14.41 11.48
C LEU A 11 -3.76 -14.82 10.30
N THR A 12 -5.08 -14.78 10.49
CA THR A 12 -6.04 -15.04 9.40
C THR A 12 -6.00 -13.93 8.35
N SER A 13 -5.95 -12.67 8.79
CA SER A 13 -5.85 -11.51 7.91
C SER A 13 -4.56 -11.49 7.08
N ILE A 14 -3.40 -11.78 7.68
CA ILE A 14 -2.13 -11.81 6.95
C ILE A 14 -2.07 -13.00 5.97
N SER A 15 -2.73 -14.12 6.27
CA SER A 15 -2.80 -15.26 5.36
C SER A 15 -3.47 -14.90 4.03
N ALA A 16 -4.58 -14.15 4.06
CA ALA A 16 -5.26 -13.67 2.85
C ALA A 16 -4.37 -12.71 2.04
N PHE A 17 -3.69 -11.77 2.71
CA PHE A 17 -2.74 -10.86 2.07
C PHE A 17 -1.58 -11.64 1.42
N LEU A 18 -0.98 -12.56 2.16
CA LEU A 18 0.10 -13.42 1.69
C LEU A 18 -0.33 -14.24 0.48
N LYS A 19 -1.53 -14.81 0.48
CA LYS A 19 -2.06 -15.55 -0.67
C LYS A 19 -2.10 -14.68 -1.93
N ALA A 20 -2.52 -13.42 -1.80
CA ALA A 20 -2.59 -12.48 -2.92
C ALA A 20 -1.21 -12.05 -3.44
N VAL A 21 -0.23 -11.85 -2.56
CA VAL A 21 1.14 -11.44 -2.97
C VAL A 21 2.07 -12.62 -3.29
N ASN A 22 1.69 -13.86 -2.94
CA ASN A 22 2.52 -15.06 -3.15
C ASN A 22 2.99 -15.25 -4.60
N PRO A 23 2.19 -14.99 -5.65
CA PRO A 23 2.67 -15.04 -7.02
C PRO A 23 3.89 -14.14 -7.27
N TYR A 24 3.94 -12.95 -6.65
CA TYR A 24 5.05 -12.00 -6.77
C TYR A 24 6.24 -12.36 -5.88
N LEU A 25 5.99 -12.86 -4.67
CA LEU A 25 7.06 -13.44 -3.83
C LEU A 25 7.81 -14.54 -4.58
N ASN A 26 7.10 -15.37 -5.33
CA ASN A 26 7.70 -16.46 -6.11
C ASN A 26 8.57 -15.99 -7.28
N LEU A 27 8.47 -14.73 -7.68
CA LEU A 27 9.35 -14.13 -8.70
C LEU A 27 10.73 -13.74 -8.16
N ILE A 28 10.89 -13.58 -6.85
CA ILE A 28 12.20 -13.32 -6.20
C ILE A 28 13.04 -14.59 -6.33
N LYS A 29 14.09 -14.58 -7.14
CA LYS A 29 14.90 -15.78 -7.44
C LYS A 29 15.75 -16.23 -6.26
N ASP A 30 16.33 -15.28 -5.53
CA ASP A 30 17.08 -15.56 -4.31
C ASP A 30 16.14 -16.11 -3.22
N ARG A 31 16.34 -17.40 -2.89
CA ARG A 31 15.51 -18.11 -1.90
C ARG A 31 15.65 -17.54 -0.49
N GLY A 32 16.84 -17.06 -0.13
CA GLY A 32 17.11 -16.46 1.18
C GLY A 32 16.40 -15.12 1.32
N LEU A 33 16.49 -14.25 0.31
CA LEU A 33 15.76 -13.00 0.24
C LEU A 33 14.25 -13.24 0.26
N ARG A 34 13.75 -14.15 -0.58
CA ARG A 34 12.32 -14.50 -0.62
C ARG A 34 11.81 -14.91 0.76
N LYS A 35 12.55 -15.76 1.47
CA LYS A 35 12.22 -16.18 2.84
C LYS A 35 12.16 -14.97 3.77
N ARG A 36 13.20 -14.12 3.79
CA ARG A 36 13.23 -12.92 4.65
C ARG A 36 12.09 -11.95 4.36
N VAL A 37 11.76 -11.70 3.08
CA VAL A 37 10.62 -10.85 2.69
C VAL A 37 9.31 -11.42 3.24
N LYS A 38 9.07 -12.71 3.04
CA LYS A 38 7.86 -13.39 3.57
C LYS A 38 7.77 -13.30 5.10
N GLU A 39 8.87 -13.54 5.80
CA GLU A 39 8.89 -13.46 7.27
C GLU A 39 8.71 -12.03 7.78
N THR A 40 9.21 -11.03 7.03
CA THR A 40 9.03 -9.61 7.36
C THR A 40 7.56 -9.19 7.21
N LEU A 41 6.88 -9.65 6.16
CA LEU A 41 5.44 -9.47 5.99
C LEU A 41 4.66 -10.08 7.16
N ILE A 42 5.00 -11.30 7.57
CA ILE A 42 4.36 -11.95 8.73
C ILE A 42 4.61 -11.15 10.01
N ALA A 43 5.85 -10.69 10.23
CA ALA A 43 6.22 -9.88 11.39
C ALA A 43 5.46 -8.55 11.44
N SER A 44 5.22 -7.92 10.29
CA SER A 44 4.49 -6.66 10.21
C SER A 44 3.03 -6.76 10.69
N ALA A 45 2.43 -7.96 10.68
CA ALA A 45 1.11 -8.21 11.22
C ALA A 45 1.09 -8.64 12.70
N THR A 46 2.25 -8.98 13.29
CA THR A 46 2.32 -9.73 14.56
C THR A 46 3.19 -9.08 15.63
N LYS A 47 4.24 -8.34 15.26
CA LYS A 47 5.28 -7.86 16.19
C LYS A 47 4.93 -6.54 16.88
N TYR A 48 4.19 -5.65 16.20
CA TYR A 48 3.72 -4.38 16.76
C TYR A 48 2.18 -4.29 16.70
N PRO A 49 1.48 -5.08 17.53
CA PRO A 49 0.03 -4.93 17.66
C PRO A 49 -0.28 -3.54 18.22
N VAL A 50 -1.31 -2.89 17.67
CA VAL A 50 -1.75 -1.57 18.12
C VAL A 50 -2.26 -1.69 19.56
N ALA A 51 -1.67 -0.96 20.50
CA ALA A 51 -2.14 -0.91 21.88
C ALA A 51 -3.18 0.21 22.04
N GLY A 52 -4.39 -0.13 22.48
CA GLY A 52 -5.46 0.82 22.79
C GLY A 52 -6.25 1.29 21.57
N GLY A 53 -7.22 0.47 21.14
CA GLY A 53 -8.10 0.67 19.97
C GLY A 53 -8.22 -0.63 19.17
N ASP A 54 -9.17 -0.70 18.24
CA ASP A 54 -9.25 -1.85 17.33
C ASP A 54 -8.08 -1.79 16.33
N PRO A 55 -7.13 -2.73 16.37
CA PRO A 55 -6.02 -2.75 15.42
C PRO A 55 -6.58 -2.90 14.00
N VAL A 56 -6.11 -2.06 13.08
CA VAL A 56 -6.48 -2.19 11.68
C VAL A 56 -5.92 -3.51 11.16
N LYS A 57 -6.81 -4.47 10.87
CA LYS A 57 -6.41 -5.76 10.33
C LYS A 57 -5.65 -5.54 9.02
N TYR A 58 -4.60 -6.34 8.82
CA TYR A 58 -3.68 -6.19 7.69
C TYR A 58 -4.39 -6.15 6.32
N TYR A 59 -5.42 -6.97 6.14
CA TYR A 59 -6.20 -7.10 4.91
C TYR A 59 -7.25 -6.00 4.76
N GLU A 60 -7.63 -5.33 5.86
CA GLU A 60 -8.59 -4.23 5.89
C GLU A 60 -7.88 -2.87 5.93
N SER A 61 -6.56 -2.84 5.94
CA SER A 61 -5.78 -1.62 6.09
C SER A 61 -5.84 -0.72 4.84
N PRO A 62 -5.94 0.60 5.01
CA PRO A 62 -5.76 1.55 3.92
C PRO A 62 -4.26 1.70 3.59
N ALA A 63 -3.94 2.17 2.38
CA ALA A 63 -2.55 2.54 2.08
C ALA A 63 -2.21 3.95 2.60
N ALA A 64 -3.18 4.84 2.74
CA ALA A 64 -3.00 6.14 3.41
C ALA A 64 -4.24 6.55 4.19
N LYS A 65 -4.08 7.52 5.11
CA LYS A 65 -5.20 8.00 5.93
C LYS A 65 -6.21 8.84 5.16
N PHE A 66 -5.76 9.63 4.17
CA PHE A 66 -6.58 10.69 3.57
C PHE A 66 -6.63 10.76 2.04
N HIS A 67 -5.57 10.39 1.33
CA HIS A 67 -5.40 10.85 -0.05
C HIS A 67 -5.56 9.78 -1.13
N HIS A 68 -4.98 8.60 -0.91
CA HIS A 68 -4.99 7.51 -1.88
C HIS A 68 -5.19 6.21 -1.12
N HIS A 69 -5.93 5.28 -1.72
CA HIS A 69 -6.22 3.99 -1.14
C HIS A 69 -6.66 4.09 0.33
N ASN A 70 -7.39 5.17 0.67
CA ASN A 70 -7.77 5.54 2.04
C ASN A 70 -9.09 4.90 2.46
N TYR A 71 -9.22 3.63 2.12
CA TYR A 71 -10.41 2.81 2.29
C TYR A 71 -10.01 1.38 2.67
N PRO A 72 -10.92 0.57 3.23
CA PRO A 72 -10.60 -0.79 3.64
C PRO A 72 -10.01 -1.65 2.52
N GLY A 73 -8.88 -2.30 2.78
CA GLY A 73 -8.17 -3.14 1.80
C GLY A 73 -7.36 -2.35 0.76
N GLY A 74 -7.30 -1.02 0.89
CA GLY A 74 -6.50 -0.16 0.03
C GLY A 74 -5.02 -0.53 0.01
N LEU A 75 -4.44 -0.97 1.13
CA LEU A 75 -3.03 -1.38 1.21
C LEU A 75 -2.70 -2.55 0.29
N LEU A 76 -3.58 -3.57 0.24
CA LEU A 76 -3.37 -4.72 -0.63
C LEU A 76 -3.47 -4.31 -2.10
N GLN A 77 -4.49 -3.52 -2.45
CA GLN A 77 -4.63 -3.01 -3.82
C GLN A 77 -3.41 -2.21 -4.24
N HIS A 78 -2.95 -1.29 -3.37
CA HIS A 78 -1.76 -0.48 -3.59
C HIS A 78 -0.51 -1.36 -3.78
N THR A 79 -0.25 -2.30 -2.88
CA THR A 79 0.90 -3.20 -2.97
C THR A 79 0.91 -3.99 -4.29
N LEU A 80 -0.23 -4.54 -4.69
CA LEU A 80 -0.36 -5.30 -5.94
C LEU A 80 -0.17 -4.42 -7.18
N SER A 81 -0.76 -3.22 -7.18
CA SER A 81 -0.67 -2.27 -8.29
C SER A 81 0.76 -1.73 -8.43
N THR A 82 1.34 -1.21 -7.36
CA THR A 82 2.74 -0.76 -7.27
C THR A 82 3.70 -1.86 -7.72
N THR A 83 3.47 -3.12 -7.30
CA THR A 83 4.31 -4.25 -7.75
C THR A 83 4.23 -4.46 -9.27
N ARG A 84 3.04 -4.38 -9.86
CA ARG A 84 2.87 -4.52 -11.31
C ARG A 84 3.52 -3.36 -12.06
N ILE A 85 3.30 -2.13 -11.61
CA ILE A 85 3.91 -0.93 -12.21
C ILE A 85 5.44 -1.03 -12.17
N ALA A 86 6.02 -1.44 -11.04
CA ALA A 86 7.46 -1.61 -10.90
C ALA A 86 8.03 -2.68 -11.83
N LEU A 87 7.30 -3.79 -12.06
CA LEU A 87 7.70 -4.82 -13.02
C LEU A 87 7.67 -4.29 -14.46
N GLU A 88 6.65 -3.51 -14.84
CA GLU A 88 6.60 -2.88 -16.16
C GLU A 88 7.69 -1.82 -16.34
N LEU A 89 7.89 -0.96 -15.36
CA LEU A 89 8.95 0.04 -15.37
C LEU A 89 10.32 -0.65 -15.50
N SER A 90 10.55 -1.74 -14.77
CA SER A 90 11.76 -2.56 -14.92
C SER A 90 11.94 -3.09 -16.34
N ARG A 91 10.86 -3.45 -17.05
CA ARG A 91 10.94 -3.87 -18.46
C ARG A 91 11.32 -2.72 -19.37
N VAL A 92 10.71 -1.55 -19.20
CA VAL A 92 11.04 -0.33 -19.96
C VAL A 92 12.51 0.06 -19.77
N ILE A 93 13.01 0.05 -18.52
CA ILE A 93 14.42 0.36 -18.23
C ILE A 93 15.37 -0.61 -18.93
N ARG A 94 15.05 -1.91 -18.97
CA ARG A 94 15.86 -2.90 -19.69
C ARG A 94 15.79 -2.77 -21.21
N SER A 95 14.61 -2.51 -21.78
CA SER A 95 14.41 -2.54 -23.23
C SER A 95 14.79 -1.23 -23.91
N VAL A 96 14.44 -0.09 -23.33
CA VAL A 96 14.67 1.24 -23.90
C VAL A 96 16.05 1.75 -23.48
N TYR A 97 16.32 1.78 -22.19
CA TYR A 97 17.55 2.37 -21.65
C TYR A 97 18.73 1.40 -21.59
N ARG A 98 18.49 0.10 -21.86
CA ARG A 98 19.51 -0.96 -21.87
C ARG A 98 20.27 -1.11 -20.53
N ILE A 99 19.62 -0.72 -19.43
CA ILE A 99 20.20 -0.84 -18.08
C ILE A 99 19.77 -2.16 -17.44
N LYS A 100 20.71 -2.85 -16.79
CA LYS A 100 20.41 -4.04 -15.98
C LYS A 100 19.65 -3.63 -14.73
N VAL A 101 18.58 -4.36 -14.41
CA VAL A 101 17.75 -4.14 -13.22
C VAL A 101 17.74 -5.40 -12.38
N LYS A 102 18.07 -5.28 -11.09
CA LYS A 102 17.98 -6.36 -10.10
C LYS A 102 16.54 -6.51 -9.63
N THR A 103 15.74 -7.25 -10.40
CA THR A 103 14.30 -7.46 -10.13
C THR A 103 14.01 -7.96 -8.72
N ASP A 104 14.87 -8.80 -8.13
CA ASP A 104 14.71 -9.30 -6.76
C ASP A 104 14.71 -8.16 -5.72
N ILE A 105 15.53 -7.12 -5.92
CA ILE A 105 15.57 -5.94 -5.04
C ILE A 105 14.36 -5.05 -5.27
N VAL A 106 13.93 -4.88 -6.53
CA VAL A 106 12.69 -4.15 -6.84
C VAL A 106 11.50 -4.81 -6.14
N LEU A 107 11.34 -6.12 -6.28
CA LEU A 107 10.28 -6.90 -5.63
C LEU A 107 10.37 -6.82 -4.10
N CYS A 108 11.58 -6.89 -3.54
CA CYS A 108 11.77 -6.64 -2.10
C CYS A 108 11.25 -5.26 -1.69
N GLY A 109 11.58 -4.22 -2.45
CA GLY A 109 11.13 -2.85 -2.22
C GLY A 109 9.61 -2.72 -2.21
N VAL A 110 8.97 -3.05 -3.33
CA VAL A 110 7.52 -2.86 -3.50
C VAL A 110 6.67 -3.73 -2.58
N LEU A 111 7.14 -4.92 -2.20
CA LEU A 111 6.39 -5.79 -1.30
C LEU A 111 6.49 -5.38 0.17
N LEU A 112 7.53 -4.63 0.56
CA LEU A 112 7.80 -4.30 1.97
C LEU A 112 7.57 -2.84 2.34
N HIS A 113 7.63 -1.90 1.39
CA HIS A 113 7.69 -0.46 1.68
C HIS A 113 6.61 0.03 2.66
N ASP A 114 5.38 -0.44 2.48
CA ASP A 114 4.23 -0.04 3.29
C ASP A 114 3.79 -1.11 4.31
N ALA A 115 4.55 -2.19 4.46
CA ALA A 115 4.11 -3.38 5.19
C ALA A 115 3.74 -3.11 6.66
N PHE A 116 4.33 -2.08 7.29
CA PHE A 116 4.09 -1.75 8.68
C PHE A 116 3.02 -0.66 8.90
N LYS A 117 2.41 -0.11 7.83
CA LYS A 117 1.31 0.86 7.95
C LYS A 117 0.15 0.39 8.85
N PRO A 118 -0.30 -0.89 8.80
CA PRO A 118 -1.39 -1.35 9.66
C PRO A 118 -1.10 -1.19 11.16
N SER A 119 0.16 -1.36 11.59
CA SER A 119 0.58 -1.14 12.98
C SER A 119 0.60 0.33 13.40
N THR A 120 0.63 1.25 12.43
CA THR A 120 0.70 2.70 12.67
C THR A 120 -0.65 3.39 12.64
N TYR A 121 -1.73 2.69 12.29
CA TYR A 121 -3.06 3.27 12.14
C TYR A 121 -4.07 2.72 13.15
N VAL A 122 -5.08 3.54 13.43
CA VAL A 122 -6.33 3.15 14.09
C VAL A 122 -7.51 3.57 13.22
N LYS A 123 -8.58 2.78 13.25
CA LYS A 123 -9.85 3.13 12.61
C LYS A 123 -10.75 3.85 13.62
N ARG A 124 -11.35 4.96 13.22
CA ARG A 124 -12.33 5.70 14.02
C ARG A 124 -13.75 5.19 13.77
N GLU A 125 -14.66 5.54 14.66
CA GLU A 125 -16.09 5.16 14.57
C GLU A 125 -16.75 5.70 13.29
N ASP A 126 -16.34 6.88 12.82
CA ASP A 126 -16.79 7.48 11.56
C ASP A 126 -16.22 6.80 10.30
N GLY A 127 -15.42 5.75 10.47
CA GLY A 127 -14.78 5.00 9.39
C GLY A 127 -13.49 5.62 8.85
N SER A 128 -13.10 6.80 9.31
CA SER A 128 -11.83 7.43 8.96
C SER A 128 -10.64 6.79 9.68
N TYR A 129 -9.43 7.09 9.23
CA TYR A 129 -8.19 6.55 9.80
C TYR A 129 -7.35 7.65 10.45
N ALA A 130 -6.72 7.31 11.56
CA ALA A 130 -5.81 8.19 12.28
C ALA A 130 -4.54 7.43 12.68
N ASP A 131 -3.54 8.16 13.16
CA ASP A 131 -2.35 7.54 13.72
C ASP A 131 -2.69 6.82 15.03
N SER A 132 -2.17 5.61 15.17
CA SER A 132 -2.06 4.97 16.48
C SER A 132 -1.03 5.71 17.32
N ARG A 133 -0.97 5.44 18.63
CA ARG A 133 0.13 5.97 19.47
C ARG A 133 1.50 5.61 18.89
N LEU A 134 1.64 4.40 18.33
CA LEU A 134 2.87 4.00 17.67
C LEU A 134 3.13 4.85 16.42
N GLY A 135 2.16 4.95 15.50
CA GLY A 135 2.31 5.73 14.27
C GLY A 135 2.56 7.22 14.50
N PHE A 136 2.02 7.79 15.58
CA PHE A 136 2.26 9.17 15.96
C PHE A 136 3.70 9.39 16.46
N MET A 137 4.28 8.41 17.14
CA MET A 137 5.61 8.51 17.73
C MET A 137 6.73 8.00 16.81
N LEU A 138 6.43 7.00 15.97
CA LEU A 138 7.37 6.32 15.10
C LEU A 138 6.68 5.81 13.83
N ASP A 139 7.05 6.40 12.70
CA ASP A 139 6.47 6.07 11.41
C ASP A 139 6.87 4.66 10.91
N HIS A 140 6.02 4.07 10.08
CA HIS A 140 6.19 2.74 9.50
C HIS A 140 7.53 2.56 8.76
N GLN A 141 8.08 3.61 8.15
CA GLN A 141 9.36 3.55 7.44
C GLN A 141 10.52 3.17 8.38
N TYR A 142 10.50 3.66 9.62
CA TYR A 142 11.51 3.31 10.63
C TYR A 142 11.31 1.89 11.15
N LEU A 143 10.05 1.46 11.33
CA LEU A 143 9.73 0.09 11.76
C LEU A 143 10.24 -0.94 10.74
N ILE A 144 9.97 -0.73 9.45
CA ILE A 144 10.43 -1.65 8.41
C ILE A 144 11.96 -1.64 8.26
N ALA A 145 12.60 -0.46 8.29
CA ALA A 145 14.06 -0.37 8.20
C ALA A 145 14.74 -1.10 9.37
N SER A 146 14.24 -0.92 10.60
CA SER A 146 14.74 -1.63 11.79
C SER A 146 14.52 -3.14 11.68
N GLU A 147 13.35 -3.57 11.21
CA GLU A 147 13.06 -5.00 11.04
C GLU A 147 13.99 -5.64 10.00
N MET A 148 14.23 -4.96 8.88
CA MET A 148 15.12 -5.43 7.82
C MET A 148 16.58 -5.50 8.29
N LEU A 149 17.07 -4.52 9.05
CA LEU A 149 18.39 -4.57 9.67
C LEU A 149 18.54 -5.79 10.56
N SER A 150 17.57 -6.04 11.44
CA SER A 150 17.60 -7.18 12.38
C SER A 150 17.58 -8.55 11.67
N ARG A 151 17.06 -8.60 10.44
CA ARG A 151 16.94 -9.82 9.63
C ARG A 151 18.11 -10.02 8.66
N GLY A 152 19.11 -9.13 8.66
CA GLY A 152 20.28 -9.25 7.80
C GLY A 152 19.99 -8.98 6.32
N PHE A 153 19.07 -8.06 6.02
CA PHE A 153 18.96 -7.53 4.66
C PHE A 153 20.21 -6.71 4.30
N THR A 154 20.56 -6.69 3.03
CA THR A 154 21.70 -5.90 2.56
C THR A 154 21.37 -4.41 2.53
N LEU A 155 22.40 -3.56 2.53
CA LEU A 155 22.23 -2.11 2.38
C LEU A 155 21.38 -1.73 1.17
N GLU A 156 21.61 -2.39 0.02
CA GLU A 156 20.86 -2.12 -1.22
C GLU A 156 19.37 -2.47 -1.09
N GLN A 157 19.03 -3.56 -0.39
CA GLN A 157 17.66 -3.98 -0.13
C GLN A 157 16.94 -3.02 0.81
N ILE A 158 17.61 -2.62 1.90
CA ILE A 158 17.09 -1.65 2.87
C ILE A 158 16.90 -0.29 2.18
N HIS A 159 17.87 0.16 1.39
CA HIS A 159 17.79 1.43 0.66
C HIS A 159 16.61 1.48 -0.29
N ALA A 160 16.34 0.41 -1.03
CA ALA A 160 15.18 0.33 -1.94
C ALA A 160 13.85 0.51 -1.21
N VAL A 161 13.73 0.00 0.02
CA VAL A 161 12.54 0.17 0.87
C VAL A 161 12.50 1.55 1.50
N ALA A 162 13.58 2.00 2.14
CA ALA A 162 13.66 3.25 2.90
C ALA A 162 13.53 4.51 2.04
N SER A 163 13.73 4.40 0.72
CA SER A 163 13.59 5.49 -0.24
C SER A 163 12.31 5.45 -1.07
N ALA A 164 11.41 4.50 -0.79
CA ALA A 164 10.20 4.28 -1.58
C ALA A 164 9.30 5.52 -1.67
N HIS A 165 9.32 6.43 -0.68
CA HIS A 165 8.47 7.62 -0.69
C HIS A 165 9.21 8.88 -1.23
N GLY A 166 10.37 8.72 -1.85
CA GLY A 166 11.09 9.81 -2.51
C GLY A 166 11.52 10.92 -1.56
N ASP A 167 11.02 12.14 -1.78
CA ASP A 167 11.27 13.30 -0.90
C ASP A 167 10.62 13.17 0.48
N TYR A 168 9.62 12.29 0.63
CA TYR A 168 9.02 11.92 1.92
C TYR A 168 9.62 10.62 2.49
N GLY A 169 10.65 10.07 1.85
CA GLY A 169 11.42 8.93 2.36
C GLY A 169 12.42 9.33 3.44
N ILE A 170 12.84 8.36 4.26
CA ILE A 170 13.97 8.54 5.20
C ILE A 170 15.22 8.98 4.43
N VAL A 171 15.40 8.44 3.23
CA VAL A 171 16.49 8.78 2.32
C VAL A 171 15.96 8.88 0.89
N LYS A 172 16.64 9.68 0.05
CA LYS A 172 16.28 9.78 -1.37
C LYS A 172 16.71 8.53 -2.15
N PRO A 173 16.00 8.15 -3.22
CA PRO A 173 16.40 7.03 -4.08
C PRO A 173 17.72 7.38 -4.79
N ARG A 174 18.66 6.43 -4.78
CA ARG A 174 20.05 6.59 -5.29
C ARG A 174 20.54 5.41 -6.11
N THR A 175 19.67 4.43 -6.34
CA THR A 175 19.92 3.28 -7.20
C THR A 175 18.76 3.15 -8.19
N VAL A 176 18.98 2.44 -9.29
CA VAL A 176 17.95 2.22 -10.31
C VAL A 176 16.75 1.48 -9.70
N GLU A 177 17.02 0.49 -8.85
CA GLU A 177 15.99 -0.28 -8.15
C GLU A 177 15.17 0.60 -7.20
N ALA A 178 15.84 1.45 -6.41
CA ALA A 178 15.17 2.40 -5.53
C ALA A 178 14.32 3.42 -6.30
N LEU A 179 14.82 3.93 -7.43
CA LEU A 179 14.07 4.83 -8.31
C LEU A 179 12.84 4.13 -8.90
N ILE A 180 12.96 2.87 -9.30
CA ILE A 180 11.83 2.09 -9.80
C ILE A 180 10.76 1.90 -8.70
N VAL A 181 11.17 1.55 -7.47
CA VAL A 181 10.24 1.39 -6.35
C VAL A 181 9.52 2.71 -6.06
N PHE A 182 10.26 3.81 -5.94
CA PHE A 182 9.69 5.14 -5.71
C PHE A 182 8.72 5.56 -6.81
N LEU A 183 9.13 5.47 -8.08
CA LEU A 183 8.28 5.92 -9.18
C LEU A 183 7.04 5.05 -9.35
N ALA A 184 7.12 3.75 -9.01
CA ALA A 184 5.96 2.88 -9.01
C ALA A 184 4.96 3.24 -7.91
N ASP A 185 5.44 3.45 -6.68
CA ASP A 185 4.62 3.92 -5.55
C ASP A 185 3.97 5.27 -5.87
N PHE A 186 4.77 6.23 -6.34
CA PHE A 186 4.29 7.55 -6.72
C PHE A 186 3.23 7.49 -7.83
N SER A 187 3.44 6.65 -8.85
CA SER A 187 2.49 6.52 -9.96
C SER A 187 1.15 5.98 -9.49
N ASP A 188 1.14 4.93 -8.66
CA ASP A 188 -0.08 4.33 -8.14
C ASP A 188 -0.82 5.27 -7.19
N SER A 189 -0.12 5.77 -6.18
CA SER A 189 -0.69 6.67 -5.17
C SER A 189 -1.23 7.95 -5.80
N ARG A 190 -0.52 8.54 -6.78
CA ARG A 190 -1.00 9.70 -7.52
C ARG A 190 -2.23 9.38 -8.35
N PHE A 191 -2.20 8.29 -9.11
CA PHE A 191 -3.34 7.89 -9.94
C PHE A 191 -4.59 7.67 -9.10
N ASN A 192 -4.50 6.88 -8.03
CA ASN A 192 -5.64 6.62 -7.16
C ASN A 192 -6.15 7.89 -6.47
N GLY A 193 -5.25 8.75 -5.98
CA GLY A 193 -5.65 10.00 -5.36
C GLY A 193 -6.40 10.94 -6.32
N GLU A 194 -5.93 11.06 -7.56
CA GLU A 194 -6.63 11.86 -8.59
C GLU A 194 -7.95 11.21 -9.03
N LEU A 195 -8.01 9.88 -9.11
CA LEU A 195 -9.24 9.12 -9.37
C LEU A 195 -10.32 9.43 -8.31
N LEU A 196 -9.96 9.32 -7.03
CA LEU A 196 -10.88 9.60 -5.93
C LEU A 196 -11.35 11.05 -5.96
N LYS A 197 -10.43 12.01 -6.13
CA LYS A 197 -10.77 13.45 -6.24
C LYS A 197 -11.75 13.71 -7.37
N ALA A 198 -11.51 13.15 -8.56
CA ALA A 198 -12.40 13.31 -9.70
C ALA A 198 -13.80 12.74 -9.41
N ALA A 199 -13.88 11.54 -8.84
CA ALA A 199 -15.16 10.92 -8.49
C ALA A 199 -15.92 11.74 -7.42
N TYR A 200 -15.23 12.22 -6.39
CA TYR A 200 -15.83 13.09 -5.37
C TYR A 200 -16.36 14.40 -5.95
N ALA A 201 -15.60 15.03 -6.85
CA ALA A 201 -16.03 16.25 -7.52
C ALA A 201 -17.29 16.02 -8.36
N ILE A 202 -17.32 14.95 -9.17
CA ILE A 202 -18.50 14.58 -9.97
C ILE A 202 -19.71 14.31 -9.08
N ALA A 203 -19.55 13.49 -8.04
CA ALA A 203 -20.65 13.15 -7.14
C ALA A 203 -21.23 14.39 -6.44
N LYS A 204 -20.35 15.29 -5.96
CA LYS A 204 -20.76 16.54 -5.31
C LYS A 204 -21.48 17.48 -6.28
N GLU A 205 -20.96 17.65 -7.49
CA GLU A 205 -21.59 18.50 -8.52
C GLU A 205 -22.99 18.00 -8.88
N VAL A 206 -23.13 16.68 -9.06
CA VAL A 206 -24.37 16.06 -9.54
C VAL A 206 -25.44 15.95 -8.43
N THR A 207 -25.03 15.65 -7.20
CA THR A 207 -25.98 15.35 -6.10
C THR A 207 -26.10 16.48 -5.07
N GLY A 208 -25.22 17.48 -5.12
CA GLY A 208 -25.10 18.52 -4.11
C GLY A 208 -24.52 18.05 -2.77
N ARG A 209 -24.09 16.79 -2.66
CA ARG A 209 -23.62 16.18 -1.41
C ARG A 209 -22.28 15.46 -1.61
N GLN A 210 -21.47 15.44 -0.56
CA GLN A 210 -20.28 14.60 -0.54
C GLN A 210 -20.70 13.15 -0.28
N PRO A 211 -20.35 12.18 -1.16
CA PRO A 211 -20.59 10.78 -0.85
C PRO A 211 -19.70 10.30 0.31
N PRO A 212 -20.03 9.17 0.96
CA PRO A 212 -19.15 8.52 1.93
C PRO A 212 -17.81 8.09 1.30
N THR A 213 -16.91 7.52 2.10
CA THR A 213 -15.62 7.00 1.63
C THR A 213 -15.81 6.07 0.43
N LEU A 214 -15.19 6.41 -0.70
CA LEU A 214 -15.24 5.64 -1.94
C LEU A 214 -14.02 4.72 -2.03
N ASP A 215 -14.22 3.49 -2.48
CA ASP A 215 -13.14 2.67 -3.02
C ASP A 215 -12.85 3.02 -4.49
N ALA A 216 -11.75 2.48 -5.02
CA ALA A 216 -11.37 2.73 -6.42
C ALA A 216 -12.43 2.27 -7.43
N LEU A 217 -13.12 1.16 -7.19
CA LEU A 217 -14.11 0.63 -8.14
C LEU A 217 -15.36 1.52 -8.17
N GLN A 218 -15.81 1.99 -7.01
CA GLN A 218 -16.89 2.98 -6.91
C GLN A 218 -16.51 4.27 -7.61
N ALA A 219 -15.29 4.77 -7.39
CA ALA A 219 -14.78 5.96 -8.07
C ALA A 219 -14.75 5.79 -9.60
N PHE A 220 -14.27 4.64 -10.10
CA PHE A 220 -14.32 4.31 -11.53
C PHE A 220 -15.75 4.28 -12.07
N ARG A 221 -16.69 3.65 -11.36
CA ARG A 221 -18.10 3.60 -11.76
C ARG A 221 -18.72 4.98 -11.88
N ILE A 222 -18.41 5.90 -10.96
CA ILE A 222 -18.90 7.28 -11.02
C ILE A 222 -18.38 7.98 -12.28
N ILE A 223 -17.08 7.90 -12.55
CA ILE A 223 -16.47 8.53 -13.73
C ILE A 223 -17.02 7.91 -15.03
N ASP A 224 -17.15 6.59 -15.10
CA ASP A 224 -17.66 5.89 -16.27
C ASP A 224 -19.15 6.17 -16.51
N SER A 225 -19.97 6.23 -15.45
CA SER A 225 -21.38 6.65 -15.55
C SER A 225 -21.50 8.07 -16.07
N MET A 226 -20.70 9.01 -15.55
CA MET A 226 -20.68 10.39 -16.05
C MET A 226 -20.30 10.43 -17.54
N LYS A 227 -19.29 9.66 -17.95
CA LYS A 227 -18.86 9.57 -19.35
C LYS A 227 -19.94 9.00 -20.27
N LYS A 228 -20.67 7.97 -19.84
CA LYS A 228 -21.63 7.23 -20.68
C LYS A 228 -23.01 7.85 -20.72
N GLY A 229 -23.49 8.40 -19.61
CA GLY A 229 -24.88 8.84 -19.46
C GLY A 229 -25.06 10.16 -18.70
N GLY A 230 -23.97 10.91 -18.48
CA GLY A 230 -24.02 12.23 -17.85
C GLY A 230 -24.54 12.22 -16.41
N ALA A 231 -25.04 13.37 -15.97
CA ALA A 231 -25.46 13.59 -14.58
C ALA A 231 -26.66 12.73 -14.15
N GLU A 232 -27.55 12.34 -15.06
CA GLU A 232 -28.67 11.45 -14.75
C GLU A 232 -28.18 10.04 -14.38
N ALA A 233 -27.28 9.45 -15.18
CA ALA A 233 -26.71 8.14 -14.88
C ALA A 233 -25.92 8.12 -13.55
N VAL A 234 -25.27 9.23 -13.19
CA VAL A 234 -24.60 9.35 -11.88
C VAL A 234 -25.63 9.44 -10.74
N ARG A 235 -26.73 10.17 -10.90
CA ARG A 235 -27.82 10.21 -9.91
C ARG A 235 -28.42 8.82 -9.70
N ASP A 236 -28.67 8.09 -10.78
CA ASP A 236 -29.20 6.72 -10.70
C ASP A 236 -28.23 5.75 -10.02
N LEU A 237 -26.92 5.92 -10.23
CA LEU A 237 -25.90 5.10 -9.57
C LEU A 237 -25.83 5.38 -8.06
N LEU A 238 -25.94 6.65 -7.66
CA LEU A 238 -25.76 7.09 -6.27
C LEU A 238 -27.07 7.14 -5.45
N GLY A 239 -28.23 7.10 -6.11
CA GLY A 239 -29.55 7.07 -5.49
C GLY A 239 -30.06 5.65 -5.17
N ARG A 240 -29.32 4.61 -5.56
CA ARG A 240 -29.53 3.21 -5.17
C ARG A 240 -28.74 2.87 -3.92
#